data_AF-A0A1N7KWW6-F1
#
_entry.id   AF-A0A1N7KWW6-F1
#
_cell.length_a   1.000
_cell.length_b   1.000
_cell.length_c   1.000
_cell.angle_alpha   90.00
_cell.angle_beta   90.00
_cell.angle_gamma   90.00
#
_symmetry.space_group_name_H-M   'P 1'
#
loop_
_entity.id
_entity.type
_entity.pdbx_description
1 polymer ?
#
loop_
_entity_poly.entity_id
_entity_poly.type
_entity_poly.pdbx_seq_one_letter_code
_entity_poly.pdbx_strand_id
1 'polypeptide(L)'
;MDKIIQISSGKGPLECQFVAAKVLKVFLEEAKENAIEYEIIHREKGDENLTLKSATILLKGKKIENFLKNWLGSICWIGKSTFRKNHQRSNWFIGIFELENLEKTEFNPKDIQFQTARSQGSGGQNVNKVSTAVRATHLPTKFSVFVQDTRSQLENKKISIKRLEEKVQEMDLQKMEKQMQETWKNQTEVQRGNPTRTFKGTDFKKNEPDLTFKKKRNSLKNDLKNYKNELN
;
A
#
# COMPACT_ATOMS: atom_id res chain seq x y z
N MET A 1 9.05 -4.76 12.79
CA MET A 1 8.81 -5.35 11.46
C MET A 1 7.80 -4.46 10.81
N ASP A 2 8.02 -4.14 9.54
CA ASP A 2 7.20 -3.19 8.81
C ASP A 2 6.42 -3.96 7.76
N LYS A 3 5.14 -3.60 7.57
CA LYS A 3 4.27 -4.25 6.58
C LYS A 3 3.51 -3.20 5.80
N ILE A 4 3.34 -3.44 4.51
CA ILE A 4 2.60 -2.56 3.62
C ILE A 4 1.25 -3.20 3.34
N ILE A 5 0.18 -2.46 3.61
CA ILE A 5 -1.21 -2.92 3.49
C ILE A 5 -1.94 -2.06 2.48
N GLN A 6 -2.60 -2.72 1.54
CA GLN A 6 -3.47 -2.07 0.56
C GLN A 6 -4.93 -2.37 0.89
N ILE A 7 -5.72 -1.31 1.01
CA ILE A 7 -7.19 -1.37 1.11
C ILE A 7 -7.74 -0.94 -0.25
N SER A 8 -8.58 -1.77 -0.87
CA SER A 8 -9.09 -1.54 -2.22
C SER A 8 -10.59 -1.83 -2.31
N SER A 9 -11.33 -0.95 -2.99
CA SER A 9 -12.73 -1.22 -3.37
C SER A 9 -12.86 -2.21 -4.53
N GLY A 10 -11.75 -2.61 -5.16
CA GLY A 10 -11.72 -3.37 -6.41
C GLY A 10 -12.48 -2.65 -7.53
N LYS A 11 -12.99 -3.41 -8.51
CA LYS A 11 -13.94 -2.92 -9.54
C LYS A 11 -15.38 -2.83 -9.03
N GLY A 12 -15.56 -2.61 -7.73
CA GLY A 12 -16.87 -2.45 -7.11
C GLY A 12 -17.52 -1.11 -7.48
N PRO A 13 -18.86 -1.00 -7.35
CA PRO A 13 -19.57 0.26 -7.56
C PRO A 13 -19.26 1.29 -6.47
N LEU A 14 -19.82 2.49 -6.59
CA LEU A 14 -19.63 3.60 -5.63
C LEU A 14 -19.86 3.20 -4.16
N GLU A 15 -20.78 2.27 -3.89
CA GLU A 15 -21.00 1.76 -2.53
C GLU A 15 -19.75 1.08 -1.96
N CYS A 16 -19.02 0.29 -2.76
CA CYS A 16 -17.76 -0.32 -2.35
C CYS A 16 -16.68 0.73 -2.08
N GLN A 17 -16.63 1.79 -2.88
CA GLN A 17 -15.67 2.89 -2.67
C GLN A 17 -15.96 3.67 -1.38
N PHE A 18 -17.24 3.89 -1.08
CA PHE A 18 -17.67 4.47 0.20
C PHE A 18 -17.30 3.58 1.39
N VAL A 19 -17.54 2.27 1.27
CA VAL A 19 -17.18 1.28 2.29
C VAL A 19 -15.67 1.27 2.51
N ALA A 20 -14.85 1.30 1.44
CA ALA A 20 -13.40 1.38 1.57
C ALA A 20 -12.94 2.62 2.35
N ALA A 21 -13.55 3.79 2.10
CA ALA A 21 -13.24 5.01 2.84
C ALA A 21 -13.59 4.91 4.33
N LYS A 22 -14.73 4.31 4.67
CA LYS A 22 -15.18 4.12 6.05
C LYS A 22 -14.36 3.08 6.78
N VAL A 23 -14.07 1.95 6.13
CA VAL A 23 -13.23 0.89 6.68
C VAL A 23 -11.81 1.39 6.90
N LEU A 24 -11.24 2.18 5.99
CA LEU A 24 -9.94 2.82 6.20
C LEU A 24 -9.90 3.61 7.52
N LYS A 25 -10.95 4.41 7.81
CA LYS A 25 -11.01 5.17 9.07
C LYS A 25 -10.98 4.24 10.29
N VAL A 26 -11.82 3.20 10.30
CA VAL A 26 -11.88 2.23 11.41
C VAL A 26 -10.56 1.47 11.56
N PHE A 27 -9.94 1.09 10.44
CA PHE A 27 -8.66 0.40 10.41
C PHE A 27 -7.55 1.24 11.06
N LEU A 28 -7.47 2.52 10.74
CA LEU A 28 -6.46 3.44 11.30
C LEU A 28 -6.70 3.74 12.79
N GLU A 29 -7.96 3.85 13.21
CA GLU A 29 -8.32 3.99 14.63
C GLU A 29 -7.91 2.74 15.41
N GLU A 30 -8.23 1.54 14.91
CA GLU A 30 -7.86 0.28 15.55
C GLU A 30 -6.34 0.04 15.57
N ALA A 31 -5.61 0.49 14.54
CA ALA A 31 -4.14 0.45 14.52
C ALA A 31 -3.55 1.30 15.66
N LYS A 32 -4.07 2.52 15.88
CA LYS A 32 -3.66 3.40 16.99
C LYS A 32 -3.96 2.78 18.36
N GLU A 33 -5.15 2.19 18.53
CA GLU A 33 -5.53 1.50 19.77
C GLU A 33 -4.58 0.33 20.10
N ASN A 34 -4.05 -0.35 19.09
CA ASN A 34 -3.09 -1.44 19.24
C ASN A 34 -1.62 -0.96 19.34
N ALA A 35 -1.38 0.34 19.48
CA ALA A 35 -0.05 0.96 19.50
C ALA A 35 0.79 0.59 18.27
N ILE A 36 0.15 0.53 17.10
CA ILE A 36 0.80 0.36 15.80
C ILE A 36 0.90 1.73 15.13
N GLU A 37 2.12 2.13 14.80
CA GLU A 37 2.36 3.35 14.03
C GLU A 37 1.99 3.11 12.56
N TYR A 38 1.46 4.12 11.90
CA TYR A 38 1.11 4.03 10.49
C TYR A 38 1.49 5.28 9.71
N GLU A 39 1.75 5.09 8.43
CA GLU A 39 2.01 6.15 7.46
C GLU A 39 1.19 5.84 6.19
N ILE A 40 0.45 6.82 5.68
CA ILE A 40 -0.30 6.65 4.42
C ILE A 40 0.64 6.99 3.29
N ILE A 41 1.05 5.98 2.53
CA ILE A 41 2.00 6.11 1.43
C ILE A 41 1.29 6.64 0.18
N HIS A 42 0.13 6.08 -0.13
CA HIS A 42 -0.63 6.40 -1.32
C HIS A 42 -2.12 6.41 -1.01
N ARG A 43 -2.86 7.30 -1.68
CA ARG A 43 -4.30 7.40 -1.54
C ARG A 43 -4.94 7.82 -2.85
N GLU A 44 -5.76 6.93 -3.39
CA GLU A 44 -6.52 7.17 -4.61
C GLU A 44 -7.97 7.51 -4.26
N LYS A 45 -8.37 8.75 -4.58
CA LYS A 45 -9.74 9.23 -4.36
C LYS A 45 -10.72 8.43 -5.24
N GLY A 46 -11.91 8.17 -4.70
CA GLY A 46 -12.98 7.59 -5.50
C GLY A 46 -13.64 8.61 -6.42
N ASP A 47 -14.63 8.14 -7.17
CA ASP A 47 -15.30 8.94 -8.22
C ASP A 47 -16.26 9.99 -7.64
N GLU A 48 -16.63 9.87 -6.37
CA GLU A 48 -17.53 10.80 -5.67
C GLU A 48 -16.98 11.26 -4.32
N ASN A 49 -17.66 12.24 -3.72
CA ASN A 49 -17.29 12.73 -2.39
C ASN A 49 -17.40 11.62 -1.34
N LEU A 50 -16.43 11.57 -0.41
CA LEU A 50 -16.33 10.58 0.66
C LEU A 50 -16.10 9.13 0.17
N THR A 51 -15.75 8.92 -1.10
CA THR A 51 -15.40 7.61 -1.63
C THR A 51 -13.89 7.45 -1.85
N LEU A 52 -13.42 6.21 -1.85
CA LEU A 52 -12.02 5.84 -1.96
C LEU A 52 -11.88 4.62 -2.89
N LYS A 53 -11.01 4.70 -3.89
CA LYS A 53 -10.68 3.55 -4.75
C LYS A 53 -9.68 2.64 -4.07
N SER A 54 -8.58 3.22 -3.62
CA SER A 54 -7.51 2.49 -2.96
C SER A 54 -6.75 3.36 -1.97
N ALA A 55 -6.18 2.75 -0.95
CA ALA A 55 -5.21 3.39 -0.06
C ALA A 55 -4.15 2.38 0.36
N THR A 56 -2.90 2.83 0.41
CA THR A 56 -1.77 2.02 0.83
C THR A 56 -1.12 2.61 2.06
N ILE A 57 -0.89 1.75 3.05
CA ILE A 57 -0.53 2.12 4.41
C ILE A 57 0.70 1.32 4.80
N LEU A 58 1.74 2.01 5.27
CA LEU A 58 2.87 1.39 5.94
C LEU A 58 2.54 1.27 7.43
N LEU A 59 2.59 0.06 7.96
CA LEU A 59 2.45 -0.20 9.39
C LEU A 59 3.82 -0.49 9.99
N LYS A 60 4.10 0.10 11.16
CA LYS A 60 5.33 -0.10 11.93
C LYS A 60 4.98 -0.51 13.36
N GLY A 61 5.62 -1.57 13.84
CA GLY A 61 5.36 -2.10 15.18
C GLY A 61 5.73 -3.56 15.39
N LYS A 62 5.47 -4.07 16.59
CA LYS A 62 5.76 -5.47 16.99
C LYS A 62 4.55 -6.40 16.85
N LYS A 63 3.32 -5.89 16.97
CA LYS A 63 2.08 -6.69 17.00
C LYS A 63 1.28 -6.66 15.69
N ILE A 64 1.93 -6.32 14.58
CA ILE A 64 1.27 -6.12 13.28
C ILE A 64 0.60 -7.41 12.79
N GLU A 65 1.27 -8.57 12.87
CA GLU A 65 0.72 -9.82 12.34
C GLU A 65 -0.58 -10.22 13.03
N ASN A 66 -0.64 -10.10 14.36
CA ASN A 66 -1.85 -10.43 15.11
C ASN A 66 -3.00 -9.47 14.77
N PHE A 67 -2.70 -8.20 14.58
CA PHE A 67 -3.67 -7.21 14.12
C PHE A 67 -4.19 -7.57 12.72
N LEU A 68 -3.31 -7.88 11.77
CA LEU A 68 -3.66 -8.16 10.38
C LEU A 68 -4.47 -9.44 10.18
N LYS A 69 -4.36 -10.44 11.05
CA LYS A 69 -5.17 -11.68 10.98
C LYS A 69 -6.67 -11.41 10.85
N ASN A 70 -7.16 -10.34 11.47
CA ASN A 70 -8.58 -9.98 11.48
C ASN A 70 -8.98 -9.04 10.33
N TRP A 71 -8.00 -8.57 9.55
CA TRP A 71 -8.19 -7.55 8.52
C TRP A 71 -7.89 -8.05 7.12
N LEU A 72 -6.92 -8.95 6.96
CA LEU A 72 -6.54 -9.49 5.64
C LEU A 72 -7.67 -10.31 5.02
N GLY A 73 -7.90 -10.09 3.72
CA GLY A 73 -8.93 -10.75 2.93
C GLY A 73 -10.12 -9.84 2.59
N SER A 74 -11.25 -10.48 2.30
CA SER A 74 -12.48 -9.79 1.92
C SER A 74 -13.22 -9.25 3.13
N ILE A 75 -13.63 -7.98 3.09
CA ILE A 75 -14.47 -7.34 4.10
C ILE A 75 -15.84 -7.08 3.49
N CYS A 76 -16.89 -7.43 4.23
CA CYS A 76 -18.27 -7.22 3.83
C CYS A 76 -18.88 -6.07 4.64
N TRP A 77 -19.56 -5.15 3.99
CA TRP A 77 -20.50 -4.24 4.63
C TRP A 77 -21.92 -4.58 4.21
N ILE A 78 -22.81 -4.71 5.19
CA ILE A 78 -24.22 -4.97 4.99
C ILE A 78 -25.01 -3.71 5.33
N GLY A 79 -25.53 -3.05 4.29
CA GLY A 79 -26.32 -1.85 4.40
C GLY A 79 -26.94 -1.40 3.08
N LYS A 80 -27.97 -0.58 3.17
CA LYS A 80 -28.65 -0.01 2.00
C LYS A 80 -27.76 1.01 1.31
N SER A 81 -27.78 1.03 -0.02
CA SER A 81 -27.02 2.03 -0.80
C SER A 81 -27.49 3.45 -0.49
N THR A 82 -26.53 4.34 -0.24
CA THR A 82 -26.76 5.79 -0.13
C THR A 82 -26.78 6.49 -1.49
N PHE A 83 -26.20 5.86 -2.52
CA PHE A 83 -26.05 6.43 -3.87
C PHE A 83 -27.21 6.06 -4.78
N ARG A 84 -27.72 4.84 -4.67
CA ARG A 84 -28.83 4.33 -5.49
C ARG A 84 -30.07 4.12 -4.64
N LYS A 85 -30.97 5.10 -4.69
CA LYS A 85 -32.29 5.02 -4.06
C LYS A 85 -33.04 3.79 -4.62
N ASN A 86 -33.63 2.98 -3.74
CA ASN A 86 -34.43 1.76 -4.05
C ASN A 86 -33.67 0.52 -4.55
N HIS A 87 -32.34 0.52 -4.53
CA HIS A 87 -31.59 -0.69 -4.91
C HIS A 87 -31.68 -1.77 -3.82
N GLN A 88 -32.06 -3.01 -4.19
CA GLN A 88 -32.32 -4.10 -3.23
C GLN A 88 -31.05 -4.72 -2.64
N ARG A 89 -29.92 -4.66 -3.37
CA ARG A 89 -28.65 -5.20 -2.89
C ARG A 89 -28.19 -4.45 -1.64
N SER A 90 -27.81 -5.22 -0.63
CA SER A 90 -27.31 -4.68 0.64
C SER A 90 -25.90 -5.17 1.00
N ASN A 91 -25.29 -6.08 0.24
CA ASN A 91 -23.96 -6.62 0.53
C ASN A 91 -22.90 -6.03 -0.40
N TRP A 92 -21.91 -5.39 0.19
CA TRP A 92 -20.83 -4.67 -0.50
C TRP A 92 -19.49 -5.19 0.00
N PHE A 93 -18.58 -5.49 -0.91
CA PHE A 93 -17.31 -6.13 -0.57
C PHE A 93 -16.14 -5.24 -0.96
N ILE A 94 -15.12 -5.22 -0.11
CA ILE A 94 -13.81 -4.61 -0.37
C ILE A 94 -12.72 -5.62 -0.01
N GLY A 95 -11.50 -5.40 -0.48
CA GLY A 95 -10.35 -6.23 -0.17
C GLY A 95 -9.32 -5.48 0.66
N ILE A 96 -8.69 -6.18 1.61
CA ILE A 96 -7.48 -5.74 2.28
C ILE A 96 -6.40 -6.80 2.05
N PHE A 97 -5.27 -6.36 1.54
CA PHE A 97 -4.18 -7.24 1.14
C PHE A 97 -2.86 -6.77 1.73
N GLU A 98 -2.01 -7.73 2.07
CA GLU A 98 -0.61 -7.47 2.38
C GLU A 98 0.15 -7.41 1.06
N LEU A 99 0.89 -6.33 0.84
CA LEU A 99 1.84 -6.23 -0.24
C LEU A 99 3.18 -6.74 0.26
N GLU A 100 3.88 -7.49 -0.60
CA GLU A 100 5.26 -7.88 -0.30
C GLU A 100 6.10 -6.62 -0.06
N ASN A 101 6.96 -6.71 0.94
CA ASN A 101 7.74 -5.56 1.37
C ASN A 101 8.64 -5.12 0.22
N LEU A 102 8.46 -3.89 -0.24
CA LEU A 102 9.36 -3.31 -1.23
C LEU A 102 10.71 -3.10 -0.55
N GLU A 103 11.70 -3.89 -0.96
CA GLU A 103 13.09 -3.63 -0.60
C GLU A 103 13.43 -2.21 -1.04
N LYS A 104 13.59 -1.31 -0.06
CA LYS A 104 14.15 0.01 -0.35
C LYS A 104 15.57 -0.21 -0.81
N THR A 105 15.95 0.45 -1.91
CA THR A 105 17.33 0.42 -2.33
C THR A 105 18.15 1.18 -1.28
N GLU A 106 19.02 0.48 -0.53
CA GLU A 106 19.94 1.16 0.37
C GLU A 106 20.85 2.10 -0.44
N PHE A 107 20.82 3.38 -0.11
CA PHE A 107 21.67 4.38 -0.75
C PHE A 107 22.91 4.59 0.10
N ASN A 108 24.04 4.03 -0.34
CA ASN A 108 25.32 4.23 0.31
C ASN A 108 26.23 5.12 -0.56
N PRO A 109 26.75 6.24 -0.03
CA PRO A 109 27.66 7.09 -0.80
C PRO A 109 28.95 6.38 -1.24
N LYS A 110 29.32 5.24 -0.63
CA LYS A 110 30.45 4.41 -1.05
C LYS A 110 30.22 3.69 -2.38
N ASP A 111 28.97 3.47 -2.76
CA ASP A 111 28.59 2.76 -3.99
C ASP A 111 28.47 3.70 -5.20
N ILE A 112 28.94 4.94 -5.04
CA ILE A 112 28.91 5.96 -6.08
C ILE A 112 30.27 6.04 -6.77
N GLN A 113 30.27 5.74 -8.06
CA GLN A 113 31.41 6.00 -8.92
C GLN A 113 31.34 7.42 -9.46
N PHE A 114 32.39 8.20 -9.21
CA PHE A 114 32.51 9.57 -9.73
C PHE A 114 33.44 9.60 -10.95
N GLN A 115 33.00 10.27 -12.00
CA GLN A 115 33.79 10.58 -13.18
C GLN A 115 33.79 12.09 -13.38
N THR A 116 34.97 12.69 -13.49
CA THR A 116 35.10 14.13 -13.76
C THR A 116 35.16 14.37 -15.26
N ALA A 117 34.48 15.41 -15.72
CA ALA A 117 34.49 15.84 -17.11
C ALA A 117 34.70 17.35 -17.20
N ARG A 118 34.98 17.83 -18.41
CA ARG A 118 34.96 19.27 -18.69
C ARG A 118 33.51 19.72 -18.82
N SER A 119 33.22 20.90 -18.27
CA SER A 119 31.89 21.51 -18.37
C SER A 119 31.61 21.88 -19.83
N GLN A 120 30.37 21.67 -20.28
CA GLN A 120 29.93 22.00 -21.64
C GLN A 120 29.27 23.39 -21.65
N GLY A 121 29.68 24.26 -22.57
CA GLY A 121 29.06 25.59 -22.77
C GLY A 121 30.02 26.60 -23.39
N SER A 122 29.47 27.76 -23.80
CA SER A 122 30.19 28.91 -24.36
C SER A 122 30.96 29.70 -23.30
N GLY A 123 31.78 29.00 -22.50
CA GLY A 123 32.58 29.61 -21.44
C GLY A 123 33.97 30.07 -21.90
N GLY A 124 34.55 31.01 -21.15
CA GLY A 124 35.94 31.47 -21.37
C GLY A 124 37.00 30.40 -21.06
N GLN A 125 38.28 30.78 -21.08
CA GLN A 125 39.42 29.83 -20.96
C GLN A 125 39.33 28.83 -19.79
N ASN A 126 38.73 29.23 -18.66
CA ASN A 126 38.56 28.36 -17.48
C ASN A 126 37.63 27.16 -17.73
N VAL A 127 36.60 27.29 -18.57
CA VAL A 127 35.66 26.20 -18.88
C VAL A 127 36.32 25.11 -19.74
N ASN A 128 37.25 25.51 -20.60
CA ASN A 128 37.97 24.59 -21.51
C ASN A 128 39.16 23.89 -20.85
N LYS A 129 39.71 24.45 -19.76
CA LYS A 129 40.90 23.93 -19.06
C LYS A 129 40.58 23.10 -17.82
N VAL A 130 39.55 23.46 -17.05
CA VAL A 130 39.29 22.85 -15.73
C VAL A 130 38.15 21.83 -15.80
N SER A 131 38.39 20.62 -15.28
CA SER A 131 37.39 19.54 -15.20
C SER A 131 36.47 19.71 -13.99
N THR A 132 35.57 20.70 -14.05
CA THR A 132 34.65 21.01 -12.95
C THR A 132 33.37 20.18 -12.95
N ALA A 133 32.96 19.60 -14.10
CA ALA A 133 31.76 18.79 -14.20
C ALA A 133 31.96 17.39 -13.60
N VAL A 134 30.91 16.85 -12.98
CA VAL A 134 30.94 15.55 -12.31
C VAL A 134 29.78 14.70 -12.79
N ARG A 135 30.06 13.49 -13.26
CA ARG A 135 29.10 12.40 -13.43
C ARG A 135 29.20 11.50 -12.21
N ALA A 136 28.09 11.32 -11.50
CA ALA A 136 27.97 10.36 -10.40
C ALA A 136 27.10 9.20 -10.86
N THR A 137 27.57 7.97 -10.66
CA THR A 137 26.86 6.74 -11.04
C THR A 137 26.69 5.86 -9.82
N HIS A 138 25.45 5.49 -9.48
CA HIS A 138 25.17 4.54 -8.40
C HIS A 138 25.31 3.12 -8.94
N LEU A 139 26.34 2.39 -8.50
CA LEU A 139 26.70 1.08 -9.05
C LEU A 139 25.58 0.03 -8.98
N PRO A 140 24.83 -0.12 -7.86
CA PRO A 140 23.78 -1.13 -7.74
C PRO A 140 22.63 -0.90 -8.74
N THR A 141 22.20 0.36 -8.88
CA THR A 141 21.05 0.71 -9.73
C THR A 141 21.43 1.09 -11.17
N LYS A 142 22.71 1.34 -11.42
CA LYS A 142 23.27 1.88 -12.68
C LYS A 142 22.74 3.27 -13.10
N PHE A 143 21.98 3.97 -12.25
CA PHE A 143 21.60 5.35 -12.54
C PHE A 143 22.81 6.27 -12.48
N SER A 144 22.83 7.24 -13.40
CA SER A 144 23.79 8.32 -13.37
C SER A 144 23.10 9.69 -13.41
N VAL A 145 23.79 10.66 -12.82
CA VAL A 145 23.46 12.09 -12.84
C VAL A 145 24.71 12.84 -13.28
N PHE A 146 24.53 13.84 -14.14
CA PHE A 146 25.58 14.74 -14.58
C PHE A 146 25.32 16.14 -14.01
N VAL A 147 26.33 16.73 -13.35
CA VAL A 147 26.23 18.04 -12.69
C VAL A 147 27.38 18.93 -13.13
N GLN A 148 27.05 20.15 -13.54
CA GLN A 148 28.00 21.19 -13.95
C GLN A 148 27.56 22.59 -13.47
N ASP A 149 26.75 22.65 -12.42
CA ASP A 149 26.03 23.87 -12.01
C ASP A 149 26.98 24.95 -11.46
N THR A 150 28.07 24.53 -10.83
CA THR A 150 29.02 25.44 -10.20
C THR A 150 30.40 25.35 -10.86
N ARG A 151 31.23 26.36 -10.60
CA ARG A 151 32.64 26.40 -11.03
C ARG A 151 33.55 25.52 -10.16
N SER A 152 33.03 24.87 -9.11
CA SER A 152 33.80 24.05 -8.17
C SER A 152 33.47 22.56 -8.34
N GLN A 153 34.51 21.74 -8.55
CA GLN A 153 34.36 20.29 -8.64
C GLN A 153 33.81 19.68 -7.33
N LEU A 154 34.28 20.15 -6.17
CA LEU A 154 33.84 19.63 -4.87
C LEU A 154 32.35 19.89 -4.64
N GLU A 155 31.88 21.08 -5.02
CA GLU A 155 30.49 21.46 -4.86
C GLU A 155 29.60 20.68 -5.83
N ASN A 156 30.02 20.52 -7.09
CA ASN A 156 29.34 19.66 -8.06
C ASN A 156 29.30 18.19 -7.61
N LYS A 157 30.31 17.72 -6.87
CA LYS A 157 30.31 16.37 -6.27
C LYS A 157 29.23 16.24 -5.19
N LYS A 158 29.08 17.22 -4.29
CA LYS A 158 28.01 17.22 -3.28
C LYS A 158 26.62 17.26 -3.90
N ILE A 159 26.43 18.14 -4.89
CA ILE A 159 25.16 18.28 -5.61
C ILE A 159 24.81 16.98 -6.35
N SER A 160 25.79 16.32 -6.96
CA SER A 160 25.54 15.06 -7.68
C SER A 160 25.12 13.92 -6.76
N ILE A 161 25.65 13.84 -5.54
CA ILE A 161 25.18 12.87 -4.53
C ILE A 161 23.71 13.13 -4.19
N LYS A 162 23.34 14.38 -3.85
CA LYS A 162 21.96 14.73 -3.48
C LYS A 162 20.97 14.43 -4.60
N ARG A 163 21.28 14.83 -5.84
CA ARG A 163 20.42 14.55 -7.01
C ARG A 163 20.31 13.05 -7.32
N LEU A 164 21.38 12.30 -7.10
CA LEU A 164 21.39 10.85 -7.31
C LEU A 164 20.54 10.14 -6.26
N GLU A 165 20.60 10.58 -5.00
CA GLU A 165 19.73 10.12 -3.91
C GLU A 165 18.26 10.37 -4.22
N GLU A 166 17.89 11.61 -4.58
CA GLU A 166 16.53 11.98 -4.97
C GLU A 166 16.02 11.10 -6.13
N LYS A 167 16.86 10.84 -7.14
CA LYS A 167 16.51 9.99 -8.28
C LYS A 167 16.29 8.52 -7.92
N VAL A 168 17.09 7.98 -7.00
CA VAL A 168 16.92 6.60 -6.52
C VAL A 168 15.63 6.48 -5.71
N GLN A 169 15.34 7.47 -4.85
CA GLN A 169 14.10 7.52 -4.07
C GLN A 169 12.87 7.62 -4.98
N GLU A 170 12.90 8.47 -6.00
CA GLU A 170 11.82 8.59 -6.99
C GLU A 170 11.59 7.28 -7.74
N MET A 171 12.65 6.58 -8.14
CA MET A 171 12.54 5.28 -8.78
C MET A 171 11.88 4.24 -7.85
N ASP A 172 12.27 4.19 -6.58
CA ASP A 172 11.66 3.28 -5.60
C ASP A 172 10.16 3.58 -5.44
N LEU A 173 9.77 4.86 -5.38
CA LEU A 173 8.36 5.28 -5.38
C LEU A 173 7.61 4.84 -6.65
N GLN A 174 8.20 5.02 -7.82
CA GLN A 174 7.58 4.61 -9.09
C GLN A 174 7.43 3.08 -9.20
N LYS A 175 8.44 2.31 -8.75
CA LYS A 175 8.34 0.84 -8.69
C LYS A 175 7.22 0.41 -7.76
N MET A 176 7.16 1.06 -6.60
CA MET A 176 6.13 0.85 -5.60
C MET A 176 4.73 1.13 -6.17
N GLU A 177 4.52 2.26 -6.84
CA GLU A 177 3.25 2.57 -7.50
C GLU A 177 2.88 1.56 -8.59
N LYS A 178 3.85 1.12 -9.41
CA LYS A 178 3.61 0.09 -10.44
C LYS A 178 3.19 -1.23 -9.84
N GLN A 179 3.90 -1.71 -8.82
CA GLN A 179 3.53 -2.95 -8.13
C GLN A 179 2.16 -2.83 -7.48
N MET A 180 1.81 -1.68 -6.88
CA MET A 180 0.47 -1.44 -6.35
C MET A 180 -0.61 -1.49 -7.44
N GLN A 181 -0.34 -0.93 -8.62
CA GLN A 181 -1.26 -1.00 -9.75
C GLN A 181 -1.40 -2.42 -10.30
N GLU A 182 -0.31 -3.18 -10.38
CA GLU A 182 -0.30 -4.56 -10.82
C GLU A 182 -1.02 -5.48 -9.84
N THR A 183 -0.74 -5.36 -8.55
CA THR A 183 -1.47 -6.07 -7.49
C THR A 183 -2.94 -5.67 -7.48
N TRP A 184 -3.29 -4.40 -7.64
CA TRP A 184 -4.68 -3.97 -7.79
C TRP A 184 -5.37 -4.60 -9.02
N LYS A 185 -4.69 -4.66 -10.17
CA LYS A 185 -5.19 -5.32 -11.37
C LYS A 185 -5.40 -6.82 -11.16
N ASN A 186 -4.48 -7.48 -10.47
CA ASN A 186 -4.53 -8.92 -10.19
C ASN A 186 -5.55 -9.27 -9.09
N GLN A 187 -5.70 -8.40 -8.08
CA GLN A 187 -6.62 -8.53 -6.95
C GLN A 187 -7.96 -7.82 -7.20
N THR A 188 -8.23 -7.48 -8.46
CA THR A 188 -9.48 -6.84 -8.89
C THR A 188 -10.70 -7.69 -8.53
N GLU A 189 -10.55 -9.01 -8.54
CA GLU A 189 -11.59 -9.94 -8.12
C GLU A 189 -11.57 -10.12 -6.61
N VAL A 190 -12.18 -9.16 -5.91
CA VAL A 190 -12.52 -9.34 -4.49
C VAL A 190 -13.43 -10.57 -4.38
N GLN A 191 -12.94 -11.64 -3.73
CA GLN A 191 -13.72 -12.85 -3.54
C GLN A 191 -15.01 -12.52 -2.80
N ARG A 192 -16.15 -12.78 -3.46
CA ARG A 192 -17.48 -12.56 -2.92
C ARG A 192 -17.90 -13.81 -2.14
N GLY A 193 -17.78 -13.76 -0.83
CA GLY A 193 -18.09 -14.89 0.06
C GLY A 193 -17.03 -15.04 1.16
N ASN A 194 -17.42 -15.64 2.28
CA ASN A 194 -16.57 -15.86 3.46
C ASN A 194 -15.74 -14.63 3.90
N PRO A 195 -16.38 -13.47 4.19
CA PRO A 195 -15.65 -12.27 4.59
C PRO A 195 -14.94 -12.48 5.92
N THR A 196 -13.68 -12.04 6.00
CA THR A 196 -12.88 -12.03 7.24
C THR A 196 -13.56 -11.18 8.31
N ARG A 197 -14.11 -10.03 7.90
CA ARG A 197 -14.85 -9.12 8.77
C ARG A 197 -16.12 -8.64 8.07
N THR A 198 -17.19 -8.59 8.84
CA THR A 198 -18.46 -8.01 8.39
C THR A 198 -18.74 -6.76 9.22
N PHE A 199 -19.24 -5.71 8.59
CA PHE A 199 -19.77 -4.50 9.22
C PHE A 199 -21.26 -4.38 8.88
N LYS A 200 -22.05 -3.81 9.80
CA LYS A 200 -23.50 -3.60 9.60
C LYS A 200 -23.89 -2.17 9.97
N GLY A 201 -24.91 -1.65 9.28
CA GLY A 201 -25.48 -0.34 9.59
C GLY A 201 -24.59 0.85 9.20
N THR A 202 -25.02 2.05 9.55
CA THR A 202 -24.38 3.33 9.17
C THR A 202 -23.11 3.63 9.96
N ASP A 203 -23.00 3.10 11.17
CA ASP A 203 -22.01 3.55 12.14
C ASP A 203 -20.67 2.82 12.03
N PHE A 204 -20.58 1.78 11.17
CA PHE A 204 -19.39 0.92 11.05
C PHE A 204 -18.84 0.45 12.41
N LYS A 205 -19.72 0.36 13.42
CA LYS A 205 -19.36 -0.03 14.78
C LYS A 205 -18.69 -1.39 14.75
N LYS A 206 -17.74 -1.61 15.67
CA LYS A 206 -17.14 -2.92 15.91
C LYS A 206 -18.29 -3.92 16.05
N ASN A 207 -18.41 -4.82 15.09
CA ASN A 207 -19.18 -6.02 15.35
C ASN A 207 -18.39 -6.77 16.42
N GLU A 208 -18.98 -6.88 17.61
CA GLU A 208 -18.52 -7.87 18.58
C GLU A 208 -18.41 -9.21 17.85
N PRO A 209 -17.39 -10.04 18.18
CA PRO A 209 -17.25 -11.34 17.56
C PRO A 209 -18.59 -12.05 17.65
N ASP A 210 -19.06 -12.60 16.52
CA ASP A 210 -20.31 -13.35 16.50
C ASP A 210 -20.09 -14.60 17.37
N LEU A 211 -20.40 -14.48 18.67
CA LEU A 211 -20.33 -15.53 19.69
C LEU A 211 -21.27 -16.70 19.35
N THR A 212 -22.02 -16.59 18.26
CA THR A 212 -22.94 -17.62 17.81
C THR A 212 -22.15 -18.83 17.29
N PHE A 213 -22.05 -19.86 18.13
CA PHE A 213 -21.51 -21.19 17.79
C PHE A 213 -22.35 -21.95 16.75
N LYS A 214 -23.19 -21.28 15.94
CA LYS A 214 -24.13 -21.88 15.00
C LYS A 214 -23.45 -22.79 13.98
N LYS A 215 -22.29 -22.38 13.44
CA LYS A 215 -21.49 -23.22 12.53
C LYS A 215 -20.97 -24.48 13.24
N LYS A 216 -20.37 -24.32 14.42
CA LYS A 216 -19.87 -25.44 15.23
C LYS A 216 -20.99 -26.40 15.66
N ARG A 217 -22.14 -25.85 16.07
CA ARG A 217 -23.36 -26.61 16.41
C ARG A 217 -23.91 -27.38 15.21
N ASN A 218 -23.94 -26.78 14.02
CA ASN A 218 -24.39 -27.47 12.81
C ASN A 218 -23.42 -28.57 12.37
N SER A 219 -22.11 -28.36 12.48
CA SER A 219 -21.09 -29.40 12.26
C SER A 219 -21.34 -30.59 13.19
N LEU A 220 -21.35 -30.34 14.50
CA LEU A 220 -21.56 -31.38 15.51
C LEU A 220 -22.89 -32.12 15.35
N LYS A 221 -23.94 -31.43 14.89
CA LYS A 221 -25.25 -32.03 14.63
C LYS A 221 -25.21 -32.98 13.42
N ASN A 222 -24.45 -32.63 12.38
CA ASN A 222 -24.24 -33.50 11.23
C ASN A 222 -23.36 -34.70 11.61
N ASP A 223 -22.29 -34.49 12.37
CA ASP A 223 -21.41 -35.55 12.87
C ASP A 223 -22.19 -36.57 13.71
N LEU A 224 -23.06 -36.10 14.62
CA LEU A 224 -23.98 -36.96 15.40
C LEU A 224 -24.97 -37.74 14.54
N LYS A 225 -25.44 -37.16 13.44
CA LYS A 225 -26.40 -37.81 12.54
C LYS A 225 -25.71 -38.93 11.75
N ASN A 226 -24.49 -38.70 11.30
CA ASN A 226 -23.69 -39.70 10.60
C ASN A 226 -23.33 -40.87 11.53
N TYR A 227 -22.89 -40.58 12.75
CA TYR A 227 -22.59 -41.61 13.75
C TYR A 227 -23.78 -42.52 14.09
N LYS A 228 -24.99 -41.95 14.16
CA LYS A 228 -26.23 -42.74 14.36
C LYS A 228 -26.59 -43.64 13.17
N ASN A 229 -26.20 -43.27 11.96
CA ASN A 229 -26.44 -44.07 10.78
C ASN A 229 -25.41 -45.21 10.65
N GLU A 230 -24.23 -45.09 11.24
CA GLU A 230 -23.20 -46.14 11.25
C GLU A 230 -23.44 -47.23 12.31
N LEU A 231 -24.30 -46.95 13.30
CA LEU A 231 -24.66 -47.87 14.38
C LEU A 231 -25.92 -48.72 14.12
N ASN A 232 -26.65 -48.42 13.04
CA ASN A 232 -27.81 -49.19 12.56
C ASN A 232 -27.45 -49.96 11.29
#